data_AF-A0A929I9S6-F1
#
_entry.id   AF-A0A929I9S6-F1
#
_cell.length_a   1.000
_cell.length_b   1.000
_cell.length_c   1.000
_cell.angle_alpha   90.00
_cell.angle_beta   90.00
_cell.angle_gamma   90.00
#
_symmetry.space_group_name_H-M   'P 1'
#
loop_
_entity.id
_entity.type
_entity.pdbx_description
1 polymer ?
#
loop_
_entity_poly.entity_id
_entity_poly.type
_entity_poly.pdbx_seq_one_letter_code
_entity_poly.pdbx_strand_id
1 'polypeptide(L)'
;QEPADYLEGSVDQADSPSAVIEHSMDDFGIPYFDYGVELSAPCRGVVVWAMIKEIGVDGMRQRVRLHNDMAKYIAAEAKTHPNLELLLEPTLSICCFRYVDSGVADLDILNQHLHRRLVRENEYMPSTTRVNGKLALRPCYIGARHQQVQAEELVKEVLRMGRALVEEQN
;
A
#
# COMPACT_ATOMS: atom_id res chain seq x y z
N GLN A 1 -26.13 5.56 42.25
CA GLN A 1 -24.86 5.69 41.48
C GLN A 1 -24.31 4.29 41.33
N GLU A 2 -24.07 3.90 40.09
CA GLU A 2 -23.50 2.62 39.62
C GLU A 2 -22.09 2.35 40.15
N PRO A 3 -21.70 1.06 40.15
CA PRO A 3 -20.63 0.53 39.29
C PRO A 3 -21.16 -0.53 38.29
N ALA A 4 -20.40 -0.84 37.24
CA ALA A 4 -20.84 -1.60 36.05
C ALA A 4 -20.27 -3.05 35.98
N ASP A 5 -21.12 -4.02 35.68
CA ASP A 5 -20.85 -5.48 35.80
C ASP A 5 -20.12 -6.16 34.62
N TYR A 6 -19.77 -5.45 33.54
CA TYR A 6 -19.04 -6.09 32.42
C TYR A 6 -17.52 -6.18 32.63
N LEU A 7 -17.02 -5.92 33.86
CA LEU A 7 -15.60 -5.68 34.12
C LEU A 7 -14.93 -6.53 35.21
N GLU A 8 -15.61 -7.46 35.87
CA GLU A 8 -14.92 -8.40 36.78
C GLU A 8 -14.85 -9.81 36.17
N GLY A 9 -13.62 -10.33 36.12
CA GLY A 9 -13.29 -11.66 35.58
C GLY A 9 -14.24 -12.72 36.14
N SER A 10 -14.78 -13.53 35.25
CA SER A 10 -16.10 -14.14 35.48
C SER A 10 -16.18 -15.13 36.62
N VAL A 11 -15.08 -15.57 37.24
CA VAL A 11 -15.13 -16.22 38.56
C VAL A 11 -13.78 -16.09 39.28
N ASP A 12 -13.70 -15.29 40.35
CA ASP A 12 -12.68 -15.53 41.39
C ASP A 12 -13.28 -16.51 42.40
N GLN A 13 -12.96 -17.79 42.23
CA GLN A 13 -13.53 -18.91 42.97
C GLN A 13 -12.82 -19.14 44.32
N ALA A 14 -12.23 -18.10 44.89
CA ALA A 14 -11.28 -18.24 46.00
C ALA A 14 -11.94 -18.64 47.33
N ASP A 15 -13.23 -18.33 47.56
CA ASP A 15 -13.86 -18.45 48.89
C ASP A 15 -15.22 -19.19 48.94
N SER A 16 -15.59 -19.95 47.90
CA SER A 16 -16.81 -20.76 47.92
C SER A 16 -16.55 -22.19 48.42
N PRO A 17 -17.36 -22.78 49.33
CA PRO A 17 -17.23 -24.18 49.74
C PRO A 17 -17.59 -25.20 48.64
N SER A 18 -17.96 -24.73 47.45
CA SER A 18 -18.19 -25.55 46.26
C SER A 18 -16.87 -25.91 45.57
N ALA A 19 -16.82 -27.09 44.94
CA ALA A 19 -15.65 -27.53 44.18
C ALA A 19 -15.16 -26.45 43.20
N VAL A 20 -13.85 -26.25 43.13
CA VAL A 20 -13.23 -25.39 42.13
C VAL A 20 -13.47 -26.03 40.76
N ILE A 21 -14.12 -25.30 39.86
CA ILE A 21 -14.41 -25.72 38.48
C ILE A 21 -13.34 -25.10 37.60
N GLU A 22 -12.34 -25.90 37.25
CA GLU A 22 -11.30 -25.54 36.29
C GLU A 22 -11.73 -26.04 34.90
N HIS A 23 -11.76 -25.13 33.92
CA HIS A 23 -11.99 -25.47 32.53
C HIS A 23 -10.66 -25.70 31.82
N SER A 24 -10.61 -26.63 30.86
CA SER A 24 -9.41 -26.89 30.04
C SER A 24 -8.95 -25.69 29.21
N MET A 25 -9.70 -24.58 29.22
CA MET A 25 -9.42 -23.35 28.49
C MET A 25 -8.84 -22.24 29.38
N ASP A 26 -8.84 -22.41 30.71
CA ASP A 26 -8.42 -21.37 31.66
C ASP A 26 -6.91 -21.07 31.55
N ASP A 27 -6.12 -22.03 31.05
CA ASP A 27 -4.66 -21.92 30.90
C ASP A 27 -4.24 -21.29 29.55
N PHE A 28 -5.19 -20.93 28.67
CA PHE A 28 -4.90 -20.37 27.34
C PHE A 28 -4.65 -18.85 27.35
N GLY A 29 -4.68 -18.22 28.52
CA GLY A 29 -4.53 -16.77 28.67
C GLY A 29 -5.76 -16.00 28.19
N ILE A 30 -5.59 -14.72 27.84
CA ILE A 30 -6.71 -13.87 27.41
C ILE A 30 -7.22 -14.35 26.05
N PRO A 31 -8.51 -14.73 25.93
CA PRO A 31 -9.09 -15.18 24.67
C PRO A 31 -8.96 -14.13 23.55
N TYR A 32 -8.74 -14.58 22.31
CA TYR A 32 -8.56 -13.68 21.17
C TYR A 32 -9.75 -12.75 20.93
N PHE A 33 -10.98 -13.22 21.20
CA PHE A 33 -12.19 -12.44 20.99
C PHE A 33 -12.33 -11.25 21.97
N ASP A 34 -11.63 -11.26 23.11
CA ASP A 34 -11.60 -10.11 24.02
C ASP A 34 -10.87 -8.90 23.41
N TYR A 35 -10.08 -9.12 22.36
CA TYR A 35 -9.36 -8.08 21.62
C TYR A 35 -10.11 -7.57 20.38
N GLY A 36 -11.33 -8.06 20.12
CA GLY A 36 -12.02 -7.75 18.87
C GLY A 36 -13.53 -7.90 18.95
N VAL A 37 -14.16 -7.74 17.79
CA VAL A 37 -15.62 -7.88 17.65
C VAL A 37 -16.02 -9.28 17.18
N GLU A 38 -15.06 -10.14 16.85
CA GLU A 38 -15.29 -11.48 16.32
C GLU A 38 -15.08 -12.53 17.40
N LEU A 39 -16.11 -13.35 17.65
CA LEU A 39 -16.01 -14.50 18.56
C LEU A 39 -15.19 -15.65 17.93
N SER A 40 -15.56 -16.05 16.72
CA SER A 40 -14.80 -17.01 15.89
C SER A 40 -14.02 -16.25 14.83
N ALA A 41 -12.71 -16.45 14.76
CA ALA A 41 -11.83 -15.77 13.80
C ALA A 41 -10.89 -16.75 13.09
N PRO A 42 -10.54 -16.51 11.81
CA PRO A 42 -9.51 -17.27 11.13
C PRO A 42 -8.12 -16.98 11.72
N CYS A 43 -7.16 -17.89 11.53
CA CYS A 43 -5.79 -17.74 12.00
C CYS A 43 -4.98 -16.68 11.21
N ARG A 44 -5.38 -15.40 11.25
CA ARG A 44 -4.79 -14.30 10.46
C ARG A 44 -3.29 -14.13 10.70
N GLY A 45 -2.82 -14.40 11.92
CA GLY A 45 -1.40 -14.32 12.29
C GLY A 45 -0.49 -15.31 11.58
N VAL A 46 -1.02 -16.44 11.09
CA VAL A 46 -0.22 -17.50 10.46
C VAL A 46 0.47 -17.00 9.19
N VAL A 47 -0.19 -16.16 8.40
CA VAL A 47 0.40 -15.61 7.16
C VAL A 47 1.58 -14.69 7.49
N VAL A 48 1.44 -13.83 8.50
CA VAL A 48 2.51 -12.94 8.95
C VAL A 48 3.68 -13.75 9.54
N TRP A 49 3.38 -14.71 10.40
CA TRP A 49 4.35 -15.61 10.99
C TRP A 49 5.13 -16.37 9.90
N ALA A 50 4.42 -16.97 8.93
CA ALA A 50 5.04 -17.72 7.84
C ALA A 50 5.98 -16.85 7.00
N MET A 51 5.57 -15.61 6.66
CA MET A 51 6.45 -14.68 5.95
C MET A 51 7.71 -14.33 6.76
N ILE A 52 7.56 -14.02 8.05
CA ILE A 52 8.71 -13.70 8.91
C ILE A 52 9.63 -14.92 9.07
N LYS A 53 9.07 -16.13 9.15
CA LYS A 53 9.86 -17.37 9.25
C LYS A 53 10.62 -17.69 7.96
N GLU A 54 10.01 -17.46 6.80
CA GLU A 54 10.60 -17.77 5.50
C GLU A 54 11.66 -16.74 5.07
N ILE A 55 11.30 -15.46 5.02
CA ILE A 55 12.20 -14.41 4.49
C ILE A 55 12.90 -13.60 5.58
N GLY A 56 12.59 -13.84 6.85
CA GLY A 56 13.16 -13.10 7.96
C GLY A 56 12.64 -11.66 8.07
N VAL A 57 12.88 -11.06 9.24
CA VAL A 57 12.63 -9.63 9.46
C VAL A 57 13.50 -8.78 8.53
N ASP A 58 14.73 -9.22 8.28
CA ASP A 58 15.67 -8.50 7.41
C ASP A 58 15.23 -8.53 5.94
N GLY A 59 14.74 -9.68 5.43
CA GLY A 59 14.19 -9.76 4.08
C GLY A 59 12.93 -8.91 3.92
N MET A 60 12.06 -8.88 4.93
CA MET A 60 10.92 -7.97 4.94
C MET A 60 11.37 -6.49 4.89
N ARG A 61 12.36 -6.11 5.70
CA ARG A 61 12.91 -4.75 5.71
C ARG A 61 13.53 -4.38 4.36
N GLN A 62 14.28 -5.29 3.74
CA GLN A 62 14.88 -5.06 2.43
C GLN A 62 13.81 -4.81 1.36
N ARG A 63 12.71 -5.57 1.40
CA ARG A 63 11.60 -5.41 0.46
C ARG A 63 10.89 -4.07 0.61
N VAL A 64 10.60 -3.63 1.83
CA VAL A 64 10.01 -2.31 2.08
C VAL A 64 10.94 -1.19 1.60
N ARG A 65 12.25 -1.31 1.84
CA ARG A 65 13.24 -0.33 1.35
C ARG A 65 13.26 -0.28 -0.18
N LEU A 66 13.32 -1.43 -0.85
CA LEU A 66 13.25 -1.53 -2.31
C LEU A 66 12.01 -0.81 -2.85
N HIS A 67 10.83 -1.07 -2.30
CA HIS A 67 9.59 -0.42 -2.74
C HIS A 67 9.59 1.10 -2.55
N ASN A 68 10.17 1.58 -1.45
CA ASN A 68 10.36 3.02 -1.23
C ASN A 68 11.37 3.61 -2.23
N ASP A 69 12.46 2.90 -2.53
CA ASP A 69 13.50 3.35 -3.45
C ASP A 69 12.99 3.40 -4.90
N MET A 70 12.10 2.49 -5.29
CA MET A 70 11.39 2.54 -6.57
C MET A 70 10.56 3.83 -6.72
N ALA A 71 9.82 4.24 -5.68
CA ALA A 71 9.06 5.48 -5.71
C ALA A 71 9.98 6.71 -5.76
N LYS A 72 11.08 6.70 -5.00
CA LYS A 72 12.09 7.77 -5.04
C LYS A 72 12.78 7.88 -6.39
N TYR A 73 13.03 6.77 -7.06
CA TYR A 73 13.60 6.75 -8.41
C TYR A 73 12.70 7.51 -9.39
N ILE A 74 11.41 7.19 -9.43
CA ILE A 74 10.45 7.90 -10.29
C ILE A 74 10.40 9.39 -9.94
N ALA A 75 10.43 9.73 -8.65
CA ALA A 75 10.45 11.12 -8.22
C ALA A 75 11.72 11.86 -8.68
N ALA A 76 12.89 11.19 -8.67
CA ALA A 76 14.13 11.75 -9.19
C ALA A 76 14.04 12.01 -10.70
N GLU A 77 13.58 11.03 -11.47
CA GLU A 77 13.35 11.18 -12.92
C GLU A 77 12.34 12.30 -13.22
N ALA A 78 11.26 12.38 -12.46
CA ALA A 78 10.23 13.41 -12.64
C ALA A 78 10.69 14.83 -12.26
N LYS A 79 11.79 14.98 -11.52
CA LYS A 79 12.41 16.28 -11.23
C LYS A 79 13.40 16.73 -12.31
N THR A 80 14.02 15.78 -13.01
CA THR A 80 15.13 16.04 -13.93
C THR A 80 14.70 16.02 -15.39
N HIS A 81 13.70 15.22 -15.75
CA HIS A 81 13.26 15.05 -17.13
C HIS A 81 12.33 16.19 -17.56
N PRO A 82 12.55 16.86 -18.71
CA PRO A 82 11.79 18.04 -19.13
C PRO A 82 10.29 17.77 -19.41
N ASN A 83 9.95 16.53 -19.76
CA ASN A 83 8.57 16.10 -20.01
C ASN A 83 7.88 15.45 -18.80
N LEU A 84 8.45 15.53 -17.61
CA LEU A 84 7.83 15.03 -16.40
C LEU A 84 7.74 16.14 -15.35
N GLU A 85 6.69 16.09 -14.54
CA GLU A 85 6.53 16.97 -13.38
C GLU A 85 6.22 16.12 -12.15
N LEU A 86 7.05 16.23 -11.12
CA LEU A 86 6.74 15.69 -9.80
C LEU A 86 5.69 16.58 -9.11
N LEU A 87 4.60 15.96 -8.64
CA LEU A 87 3.51 16.69 -7.99
C LEU A 87 3.58 16.61 -6.46
N LEU A 88 4.17 15.55 -5.91
CA LEU A 88 4.35 15.35 -4.47
C LEU A 88 5.59 14.50 -4.18
N GLU A 89 6.41 14.93 -3.21
CA GLU A 89 7.53 14.13 -2.73
C GLU A 89 7.06 12.81 -2.11
N PRO A 90 7.63 11.65 -2.52
CA PRO A 90 7.25 10.37 -1.96
C PRO A 90 7.75 10.22 -0.52
N THR A 91 6.84 9.89 0.41
CA THR A 91 7.19 9.54 1.81
C THR A 91 7.34 8.04 2.02
N LEU A 92 6.71 7.23 1.16
CA LEU A 92 6.72 5.76 1.16
C LEU A 92 6.81 5.26 -0.30
N SER A 93 6.29 4.07 -0.60
CA SER A 93 6.40 3.40 -1.89
C SER A 93 5.42 3.90 -2.97
N ILE A 94 4.98 5.15 -2.89
CA ILE A 94 4.03 5.78 -3.81
C ILE A 94 4.63 7.07 -4.36
N CYS A 95 4.59 7.25 -5.67
CA CYS A 95 5.02 8.49 -6.33
C CYS A 95 3.84 9.11 -7.09
N CYS A 96 3.65 10.42 -6.97
CA CYS A 96 2.61 11.17 -7.70
C CYS A 96 3.28 12.14 -8.67
N PHE A 97 3.17 11.86 -9.96
CA PHE A 97 3.81 12.63 -11.03
C PHE A 97 2.90 12.67 -12.26
N ARG A 98 3.26 13.48 -13.26
CA ARG A 98 2.54 13.51 -14.54
C ARG A 98 3.48 13.78 -15.70
N TYR A 99 3.04 13.41 -16.90
CA TYR A 99 3.69 13.82 -18.14
C TYR A 99 3.31 15.26 -18.46
N VAL A 100 4.27 16.05 -18.94
CA VAL A 100 4.07 17.46 -19.32
C VAL A 100 4.65 17.73 -20.71
N ASP A 101 4.00 18.61 -21.44
CA ASP A 101 4.47 19.10 -22.73
C ASP A 101 4.03 20.57 -22.90
N SER A 102 4.94 21.43 -23.37
CA SER A 102 4.67 22.86 -23.55
C SER A 102 3.65 23.16 -24.65
N GLY A 103 3.45 22.25 -25.60
CA GLY A 103 2.48 22.38 -26.68
C GLY A 103 1.05 22.02 -26.30
N VAL A 104 0.83 21.46 -25.10
CA VAL A 104 -0.49 20.96 -24.67
C VAL A 104 -1.16 21.90 -23.69
N ALA A 105 -2.37 22.36 -24.04
CA ALA A 105 -3.16 23.25 -23.19
C ALA A 105 -3.74 22.56 -21.95
N ASP A 106 -4.25 21.32 -22.10
CA ASP A 106 -4.87 20.56 -21.00
C ASP A 106 -4.08 19.30 -20.67
N LEU A 107 -3.17 19.44 -19.71
CA LEU A 107 -2.33 18.35 -19.21
C LEU A 107 -3.14 17.28 -18.45
N ASP A 108 -4.29 17.63 -17.88
CA ASP A 108 -5.13 16.67 -17.16
C ASP A 108 -5.79 15.72 -18.15
N ILE A 109 -6.32 16.23 -19.27
CA ILE A 109 -6.87 15.40 -20.35
C ILE A 109 -5.78 14.54 -20.96
N LEU A 110 -4.60 15.09 -21.26
CA LEU A 110 -3.46 14.32 -21.76
C LEU A 110 -3.12 13.14 -20.85
N ASN A 111 -2.94 13.40 -19.54
CA ASN A 111 -2.58 12.34 -18.59
C ASN A 111 -3.73 11.35 -18.36
N GLN A 112 -5.00 11.75 -18.54
CA GLN A 112 -6.13 10.83 -18.52
C GLN A 112 -6.09 9.87 -19.72
N HIS A 113 -5.76 10.36 -20.92
CA HIS A 113 -5.58 9.51 -22.11
C HIS A 113 -4.37 8.60 -21.98
N LEU A 114 -3.25 9.11 -21.48
CA LEU A 114 -2.03 8.35 -21.20
C LEU A 114 -2.32 7.22 -20.21
N HIS A 115 -2.99 7.52 -19.09
CA HIS A 115 -3.39 6.50 -18.11
C HIS A 115 -4.28 5.42 -18.72
N ARG A 116 -5.28 5.80 -19.52
CA ARG A 116 -6.15 4.83 -20.21
C ARG A 116 -5.35 3.93 -21.15
N ARG A 117 -4.33 4.46 -21.85
CA ARG A 117 -3.48 3.68 -22.75
C ARG A 117 -2.61 2.68 -21.97
N LEU A 118 -1.95 3.13 -20.90
CA LEU A 118 -1.21 2.25 -19.98
C LEU A 118 -2.07 1.08 -19.48
N VAL A 119 -3.27 1.37 -18.96
CA VAL A 119 -4.19 0.35 -18.44
C VAL A 119 -4.65 -0.63 -19.54
N ARG A 120 -4.82 -0.16 -20.78
CA ARG A 120 -5.21 -1.02 -21.91
C ARG A 120 -4.09 -1.96 -22.36
N GLU A 121 -2.83 -1.52 -22.29
CA GLU A 121 -1.67 -2.35 -22.63
C GLU A 121 -1.36 -3.39 -21.53
N ASN A 122 -1.89 -3.20 -20.32
CA ASN A 122 -1.90 -4.18 -19.23
C ASN A 122 -0.51 -4.65 -18.75
N GLU A 123 0.54 -3.90 -19.08
CA GLU A 123 1.91 -4.14 -18.61
C GLU A 123 2.21 -3.34 -17.34
N TYR A 124 1.84 -2.05 -17.33
CA TYR A 124 1.95 -1.18 -16.17
C TYR A 124 0.63 -0.47 -15.92
N MET A 125 0.09 -0.62 -14.71
CA MET A 125 -1.25 -0.14 -14.38
C MET A 125 -1.23 0.74 -13.12
N PRO A 126 -0.61 1.93 -13.16
CA PRO A 126 -0.70 2.84 -12.03
C PRO A 126 -2.14 3.28 -11.81
N SER A 127 -2.46 3.61 -10.55
CA SER A 127 -3.71 4.34 -10.25
C SER A 127 -3.55 5.81 -10.65
N THR A 128 -4.63 6.59 -10.55
CA THR A 128 -4.58 8.06 -10.64
C THR A 128 -5.08 8.71 -9.35
N THR A 129 -4.73 9.97 -9.15
CA THR A 129 -5.28 10.82 -8.09
C THR A 129 -5.21 12.29 -8.50
N ARG A 130 -5.68 13.20 -7.64
CA ARG A 130 -5.46 14.64 -7.79
C ARG A 130 -4.56 15.18 -6.68
N VAL A 131 -3.52 15.90 -7.06
CA VAL A 131 -2.62 16.61 -6.13
C VAL A 131 -2.70 18.09 -6.44
N ASN A 132 -3.13 18.90 -5.47
CA ASN A 132 -3.32 20.35 -5.66
C ASN A 132 -4.14 20.69 -6.91
N GLY A 133 -5.21 19.93 -7.16
CA GLY A 133 -6.08 20.08 -8.32
C GLY A 133 -5.59 19.45 -9.63
N LYS A 134 -4.31 19.08 -9.74
CA LYS A 134 -3.71 18.49 -10.95
C LYS A 134 -3.88 16.97 -10.99
N LEU A 135 -4.21 16.38 -12.13
CA LEU A 135 -4.25 14.93 -12.30
C LEU A 135 -2.83 14.34 -12.23
N ALA A 136 -2.67 13.29 -11.44
CA ALA A 136 -1.42 12.58 -11.22
C ALA A 136 -1.54 11.10 -11.61
N LEU A 137 -0.52 10.57 -12.28
CA LEU A 137 -0.22 9.14 -12.27
C LEU A 137 0.33 8.78 -10.87
N ARG A 138 -0.17 7.68 -10.31
CA ARG A 138 0.11 7.25 -8.94
C ARG A 138 0.45 5.75 -8.90
N PRO A 139 1.66 5.34 -9.35
CA PRO A 139 2.18 4.01 -9.06
C PRO A 139 2.37 3.81 -7.55
N CYS A 140 2.06 2.61 -7.08
CA CYS A 140 2.24 2.15 -5.71
C CYS A 140 2.95 0.80 -5.73
N TYR A 141 4.13 0.72 -5.12
CA TYR A 141 4.93 -0.49 -5.09
C TYR A 141 4.73 -1.24 -3.78
N ILE A 142 4.04 -2.37 -3.85
CA ILE A 142 3.83 -3.30 -2.72
C ILE A 142 3.90 -4.77 -3.16
N GLY A 143 3.90 -5.02 -4.47
CA GLY A 143 3.87 -6.37 -5.03
C GLY A 143 5.11 -7.20 -4.70
N ALA A 144 4.86 -8.47 -4.41
CA ALA A 144 5.87 -9.42 -3.95
C ALA A 144 6.89 -9.85 -5.01
N ARG A 145 6.79 -9.36 -6.25
CA ARG A 145 7.73 -9.64 -7.34
C ARG A 145 8.32 -8.38 -7.95
N HIS A 146 7.99 -7.21 -7.40
CA HIS A 146 8.59 -5.97 -7.87
C HIS A 146 10.09 -5.95 -7.62
N GLN A 147 10.77 -5.42 -8.62
CA GLN A 147 12.18 -5.15 -8.73
C GLN A 147 12.34 -3.74 -9.30
N GLN A 148 13.54 -3.19 -9.21
CA GLN A 148 13.80 -1.82 -9.65
C GLN A 148 13.40 -1.58 -11.13
N VAL A 149 13.60 -2.58 -11.99
CA VAL A 149 13.29 -2.52 -13.42
C VAL A 149 11.85 -2.08 -13.72
N GLN A 150 10.86 -2.46 -12.90
CA GLN A 150 9.48 -2.03 -13.16
C GLN A 150 9.26 -0.53 -12.93
N ALA A 151 10.07 0.13 -12.09
CA ALA A 151 10.03 1.58 -11.95
C ALA A 151 10.68 2.29 -13.14
N GLU A 152 11.80 1.74 -13.62
CA GLU A 152 12.54 2.25 -14.78
C GLU A 152 11.71 2.14 -16.06
N GLU A 153 11.14 0.97 -16.33
CA GLU A 153 10.33 0.72 -17.52
C GLU A 153 9.02 1.52 -17.51
N LEU A 154 8.37 1.69 -16.35
CA LEU A 154 7.19 2.55 -16.26
C LEU A 154 7.51 4.00 -16.68
N VAL A 155 8.65 4.55 -16.26
CA VAL A 155 9.05 5.92 -16.66
C VAL A 155 9.27 6.00 -18.17
N LYS A 156 10.01 5.04 -18.74
CA LYS A 156 10.23 4.97 -20.20
C LYS A 156 8.91 4.88 -20.95
N GLU A 157 7.97 4.10 -20.44
CA GLU A 157 6.69 3.87 -21.08
C GLU A 157 5.78 5.09 -21.01
N VAL A 158 5.74 5.78 -19.87
CA VAL A 158 5.06 7.08 -19.73
C VAL A 158 5.62 8.10 -20.73
N LEU A 159 6.94 8.17 -20.89
CA LEU A 159 7.58 9.07 -21.85
C LEU A 159 7.28 8.69 -23.31
N ARG A 160 7.30 7.40 -23.63
CA ARG A 160 7.01 6.87 -24.97
C ARG A 160 5.56 7.17 -25.36
N MET A 161 4.60 6.81 -24.49
CA MET A 161 3.17 7.03 -24.73
C MET A 161 2.80 8.51 -24.71
N GLY A 162 3.38 9.28 -23.79
CA GLY A 162 3.14 10.72 -23.69
C GLY A 162 3.54 11.44 -24.98
N ARG A 163 4.71 11.12 -25.53
CA ARG A 163 5.16 11.66 -26.83
C ARG A 163 4.23 11.28 -27.98
N ALA A 164 3.87 10.00 -28.08
CA ALA A 164 2.96 9.53 -29.13
C ALA A 164 1.60 10.23 -29.09
N LEU A 165 1.05 10.47 -27.89
CA LEU A 165 -0.22 11.18 -27.73
C LEU A 165 -0.14 12.66 -28.13
N VAL A 166 1.01 13.32 -27.90
CA VAL A 166 1.23 14.71 -28.35
C VAL A 166 1.33 14.76 -29.88
N GLU A 167 2.02 13.80 -30.49
CA GLU A 167 2.13 13.68 -31.95
C GLU A 167 0.79 13.37 -32.63
N GLU A 168 -0.08 12.57 -31.99
CA GLU A 168 -1.44 12.26 -32.48
C GLU A 168 -2.41 13.47 -32.41
N GLN A 169 -2.09 14.48 -31.60
CA GLN A 169 -2.92 15.69 -31.41
C GLN A 169 -2.50 16.88 -32.28
N ASN A 170 -1.32 16.83 -32.89
CA ASN A 170 -0.79 17.83 -33.83
C ASN A 170 -1.17 17.50 -35.27
#